data_AF-A0A3A9GIR6-F1
#
_entry.id   AF-A0A3A9GIR6-F1
#
_cell.length_a   1.000
_cell.length_b   1.000
_cell.length_c   1.000
_cell.angle_alpha   90.00
_cell.angle_beta   90.00
_cell.angle_gamma   90.00
#
_symmetry.space_group_name_H-M   'P 1'
#
loop_
_entity.id
_entity.type
_entity.pdbx_description
1 polymer ?
#
loop_
_entity_poly.entity_id
_entity_poly.type
_entity_poly.pdbx_seq_one_letter_code
_entity_poly.pdbx_strand_id
1 'polypeptide(L)'
;MIALKNMKDKSYEEFLEEALAKIPLYYREWTSYHPSDPGITMLENLSAFSALKRQEFSQVTEDVQFKLLRLAGFSRGRGTPSRCLLSCKDTYDTGINLPRGQKIYAGDVCFETEDEEELYRGEITGVYVTNQGKRHCLNALVTEYGIPGGTEIFGENPEGGEEVYFLFPKIPAKKRFFSFYVEVSQSFERASFSMEDVKAFASLSWQMYTDRGFTEVKTEDGTCLFLKSGMVRVHFPEEGLCQEPEKGCYMIRCTLKSSSYDIPPKVSLVRGIFAEVCQRDTKSAVLLFQGERKISAEHFLFKSKEFQVFVEEEPEKFYLWEKDTAYQWEEAGEWGINLTFPRAPQGKQVMVICLEEEIMPFRNLGILYGYDNQEFFLPPFSRVYGGDFSLLIEERGEDGRIFYHKVFPECSRDGEVCYTLEEESGKITVTDCGGCEGARVLLGDYSLYQGGEGCAVKGAGFTLTYREKKFELENCLEVLPGKFGETMEEVHKRFLLDLRKPYTMVTAQDCQYLVKNIPGLSVDKAGVLVSPEKNEIKLVVKPNSREFCPRLSSLYKTILCNYLEKYRILNTKISVEGPKYVPIHVHGAVVVKKQYEKGEETVKDFFMIS
;
A
#
# COMPACT_ATOMS: atom_id res chain seq x y z
N MET A 1 19.57 -17.50 -10.92
CA MET A 1 19.71 -18.02 -12.29
C MET A 1 19.50 -19.52 -12.27
N ILE A 2 18.29 -19.99 -12.55
CA ILE A 2 18.18 -21.31 -13.20
C ILE A 2 18.71 -21.03 -14.59
N ALA A 3 19.98 -21.34 -14.83
CA ALA A 3 20.53 -21.31 -16.16
C ALA A 3 19.73 -22.34 -16.96
N LEU A 4 18.72 -21.87 -17.71
CA LEU A 4 18.33 -22.53 -18.94
C LEU A 4 19.65 -22.69 -19.69
N LYS A 5 20.22 -23.88 -19.58
CA LYS A 5 21.40 -24.31 -20.29
C LYS A 5 21.14 -23.88 -21.72
N ASN A 6 21.80 -22.82 -22.20
CA ASN A 6 21.64 -22.31 -23.55
C ASN A 6 21.59 -23.52 -24.45
N MET A 7 20.39 -23.90 -24.91
CA MET A 7 20.30 -24.90 -25.94
C MET A 7 21.08 -24.24 -27.06
N LYS A 8 22.21 -24.82 -27.46
CA LYS A 8 22.98 -24.28 -28.56
C LYS A 8 22.02 -24.23 -29.74
N ASP A 9 21.52 -23.04 -30.04
CA ASP A 9 20.67 -22.84 -31.20
C ASP A 9 21.55 -23.10 -32.41
N LYS A 10 21.07 -24.01 -33.27
CA LYS A 10 21.79 -24.35 -34.48
C LYS A 10 21.91 -23.10 -35.33
N SER A 11 23.11 -22.82 -35.84
CA SER A 11 23.31 -21.69 -36.74
C SER A 11 22.64 -21.95 -38.10
N TYR A 12 22.45 -20.90 -38.88
CA TYR A 12 22.02 -21.01 -40.28
C TYR A 12 22.90 -22.00 -41.07
N GLU A 13 24.22 -21.92 -40.88
CA GLU A 13 25.20 -22.77 -41.54
C GLU A 13 25.01 -24.24 -41.15
N GLU A 14 24.78 -24.52 -39.86
CA GLU A 14 24.52 -25.88 -39.39
C GLU A 14 23.21 -26.47 -39.96
N PHE A 15 22.16 -25.65 -40.11
CA PHE A 15 20.92 -26.07 -40.75
C PHE A 15 21.10 -26.35 -42.24
N LEU A 16 21.85 -25.48 -42.94
CA LEU A 16 22.12 -25.63 -44.35
C LEU A 16 22.99 -26.87 -44.61
N GLU A 17 24.07 -27.06 -43.84
CA GLU A 17 24.93 -28.23 -43.94
C GLU A 17 24.17 -29.54 -43.68
N GLU A 18 23.28 -29.57 -42.68
CA GLU A 18 22.45 -30.74 -42.41
C GLU A 18 21.48 -31.02 -43.56
N ALA A 19 20.87 -29.99 -44.14
CA ALA A 19 19.99 -30.12 -45.30
C ALA A 19 20.76 -30.64 -46.52
N LEU A 20 21.93 -30.07 -46.80
CA LEU A 20 22.81 -30.48 -47.91
C LEU A 20 23.28 -31.94 -47.74
N ALA A 21 23.68 -32.33 -46.51
CA ALA A 21 24.10 -33.69 -46.19
C ALA A 21 22.98 -34.73 -46.37
N LYS A 22 21.71 -34.30 -46.28
CA LYS A 22 20.54 -35.17 -46.49
C LYS A 22 20.13 -35.33 -47.96
N ILE A 23 20.52 -34.43 -48.86
CA ILE A 23 20.14 -34.50 -50.29
C ILE A 23 20.46 -35.89 -50.90
N PRO A 24 21.67 -36.47 -50.72
CA PRO A 24 21.99 -37.78 -51.30
C PRO A 24 21.17 -38.95 -50.75
N LEU A 25 20.56 -38.78 -49.56
CA LEU A 25 19.71 -39.81 -48.94
C LEU A 25 18.32 -39.84 -49.59
N TYR A 26 17.79 -38.68 -49.99
CA TYR A 26 16.45 -38.56 -50.56
C TYR A 26 16.44 -38.61 -52.09
N TYR A 27 17.42 -37.98 -52.74
CA TYR A 27 17.45 -37.91 -54.20
C TYR A 27 18.89 -37.85 -54.73
N ARG A 28 19.38 -39.00 -55.21
CA ARG A 28 20.76 -39.19 -55.66
C ARG A 28 21.09 -38.55 -57.02
N GLU A 29 20.09 -38.17 -57.79
CA GLU A 29 20.28 -37.55 -59.11
C GLU A 29 20.55 -36.04 -59.02
N TRP A 30 20.29 -35.42 -57.86
CA TRP A 30 20.68 -34.03 -57.59
C TRP A 30 22.18 -33.96 -57.35
N THR A 31 22.90 -33.45 -58.35
CA THR A 31 24.37 -33.43 -58.40
C THR A 31 24.97 -32.02 -58.36
N SER A 32 24.15 -31.00 -58.63
CA SER A 32 24.55 -29.58 -58.58
C SER A 32 24.27 -28.98 -57.20
N TYR A 33 25.33 -28.55 -56.51
CA TYR A 33 25.25 -27.84 -55.23
C TYR A 33 25.67 -26.36 -55.37
N HIS A 34 25.63 -25.82 -56.58
CA HIS A 34 26.03 -24.44 -56.82
C HIS A 34 24.98 -23.45 -56.26
N PRO A 35 25.39 -22.26 -55.76
CA PRO A 35 24.45 -21.24 -55.27
C PRO A 35 23.45 -20.74 -56.33
N SER A 36 23.76 -20.92 -57.62
CA SER A 36 22.88 -20.56 -58.73
C SER A 36 21.80 -21.60 -59.02
N ASP A 37 21.83 -22.76 -58.35
CA ASP A 37 20.81 -23.78 -58.45
C ASP A 37 19.55 -23.35 -57.70
N PRO A 38 18.37 -23.27 -58.36
CA PRO A 38 17.13 -22.82 -57.73
C PRO A 38 16.74 -23.65 -56.49
N GLY A 39 17.06 -24.94 -56.47
CA GLY A 39 16.79 -25.81 -55.33
C GLY A 39 17.69 -25.52 -54.13
N ILE A 40 18.96 -25.18 -54.38
CA ILE A 40 19.89 -24.74 -53.33
C ILE A 40 19.45 -23.38 -52.78
N THR A 41 19.05 -22.44 -53.64
CA THR A 41 18.50 -21.14 -53.21
C THR A 41 17.23 -21.31 -52.35
N MET A 42 16.35 -22.27 -52.68
CA MET A 42 15.19 -22.59 -51.84
C MET A 42 15.60 -23.15 -50.48
N LEU A 43 16.59 -24.04 -50.42
CA LEU A 43 17.11 -24.60 -49.17
C LEU A 43 17.78 -23.55 -48.30
N GLU A 44 18.54 -22.63 -48.88
CA GLU A 44 19.11 -21.47 -48.19
C GLU A 44 17.99 -20.63 -47.54
N ASN A 45 16.95 -20.26 -48.29
CA ASN A 45 15.84 -19.48 -47.76
C ASN A 45 15.06 -20.22 -46.65
N LEU A 46 14.81 -21.52 -46.81
CA LEU A 46 14.11 -22.32 -45.81
C LEU A 46 14.95 -22.56 -44.55
N SER A 47 16.27 -22.74 -44.68
CA SER A 47 17.20 -22.84 -43.57
C SER A 47 17.30 -21.52 -42.81
N ALA A 48 17.35 -20.39 -43.52
CA ALA A 48 17.30 -19.06 -42.91
C ALA A 48 15.99 -18.83 -42.15
N PHE A 49 14.84 -19.16 -42.74
CA PHE A 49 13.54 -19.09 -42.08
C PHE A 49 13.47 -19.99 -40.83
N SER A 50 14.01 -21.21 -40.92
CA SER A 50 14.04 -22.16 -39.81
C SER A 50 14.94 -21.69 -38.66
N ALA A 51 16.09 -21.09 -38.98
CA ALA A 51 16.97 -20.49 -37.99
C ALA A 51 16.29 -19.32 -37.25
N LEU A 52 15.63 -18.42 -37.99
CA LEU A 52 14.86 -17.31 -37.42
C LEU A 52 13.73 -17.81 -36.51
N LYS A 53 12.93 -18.78 -36.98
CA LYS A 53 11.86 -19.39 -36.17
C LYS A 53 12.38 -20.02 -34.89
N ARG A 54 13.53 -20.69 -34.93
CA ARG A 54 14.11 -21.33 -33.74
C ARG A 54 14.62 -20.32 -32.73
N GLN A 55 15.21 -19.22 -33.20
CA GLN A 55 15.61 -18.10 -32.36
C GLN A 55 14.40 -17.43 -31.68
N GLU A 56 13.24 -17.36 -32.34
CA GLU A 56 11.99 -16.92 -31.71
C GLU A 56 11.52 -17.91 -30.62
N PHE A 57 11.58 -19.22 -30.87
CA PHE A 57 11.15 -20.23 -29.89
C PHE A 57 12.08 -20.40 -28.69
N SER A 58 13.39 -20.17 -28.84
CA SER A 58 14.36 -20.30 -27.75
C SER A 58 14.30 -19.14 -26.76
N GLN A 59 13.69 -18.02 -27.17
CA GLN A 59 13.42 -16.89 -26.30
C GLN A 59 12.19 -17.17 -25.43
N VAL A 60 12.42 -17.37 -24.13
CA VAL A 60 11.33 -17.28 -23.15
C VAL A 60 10.96 -15.81 -23.03
N THR A 61 9.94 -15.39 -23.79
CA THR A 61 9.42 -14.02 -23.76
C THR A 61 8.96 -13.64 -22.35
N GLU A 62 8.98 -12.35 -22.03
CA GLU A 62 8.50 -11.85 -20.74
C GLU A 62 7.06 -12.29 -20.45
N ASP A 63 6.21 -12.36 -21.49
CA ASP A 63 4.85 -12.86 -21.39
C ASP A 63 4.78 -14.30 -20.87
N VAL A 64 5.64 -15.19 -21.36
CA VAL A 64 5.70 -16.58 -20.90
C VAL A 64 6.20 -16.64 -19.46
N GLN A 65 7.23 -15.86 -19.11
CA GLN A 65 7.72 -15.78 -17.72
C GLN A 65 6.63 -15.28 -16.77
N PHE A 66 5.87 -14.26 -17.18
CA PHE A 66 4.77 -13.71 -16.41
C PHE A 66 3.63 -14.71 -16.23
N LYS A 67 3.23 -15.42 -17.31
CA LYS A 67 2.22 -16.48 -17.22
C LYS A 67 2.65 -17.59 -16.25
N LEU A 68 3.92 -17.98 -16.26
CA LEU A 68 4.47 -18.96 -15.30
C LEU A 68 4.47 -18.43 -13.86
N LEU A 69 4.86 -17.17 -13.64
CA LEU A 69 4.80 -16.53 -12.32
C LEU A 69 3.35 -16.44 -11.82
N ARG A 70 2.40 -16.12 -12.70
CA ARG A 70 0.97 -16.07 -12.38
C ARG A 70 0.43 -17.45 -11.98
N LEU A 71 0.87 -18.53 -12.64
CA LEU A 71 0.56 -19.91 -12.23
C LEU A 71 1.14 -20.26 -10.86
N ALA A 72 2.29 -19.69 -10.49
CA ALA A 72 2.87 -19.81 -9.15
C ALA A 72 2.18 -18.90 -8.10
N GLY A 73 1.18 -18.10 -8.49
CA GLY A 73 0.46 -17.18 -7.61
C GLY A 73 1.09 -15.79 -7.48
N PHE A 74 2.08 -15.44 -8.31
CA PHE A 74 2.73 -14.14 -8.32
C PHE A 74 2.23 -13.29 -9.50
N SER A 75 1.49 -12.22 -9.20
CA SER A 75 1.13 -11.15 -10.14
C SER A 75 1.90 -9.87 -9.81
N ARG A 76 1.93 -8.88 -10.71
CA ARG A 76 2.53 -7.57 -10.42
C ARG A 76 1.81 -6.92 -9.24
N GLY A 77 2.56 -6.46 -8.25
CA GLY A 77 2.01 -5.56 -7.23
C GLY A 77 1.57 -4.26 -7.89
N ARG A 78 0.40 -3.75 -7.55
CA ARG A 78 -0.06 -2.43 -8.03
C ARG A 78 0.78 -1.33 -7.41
N GLY A 79 0.97 -0.24 -8.16
CA GLY A 79 1.55 0.95 -7.61
C GLY A 79 0.69 1.52 -6.48
N THR A 80 1.31 2.32 -5.62
CA THR A 80 0.63 3.04 -4.54
C THR A 80 1.05 4.50 -4.58
N PRO A 81 0.12 5.47 -4.57
CA PRO A 81 0.48 6.88 -4.51
C PRO A 81 1.07 7.22 -3.15
N SER A 82 1.95 8.22 -3.13
CA SER A 82 2.49 8.75 -1.88
C SER A 82 1.39 9.43 -1.09
N ARG A 83 1.29 9.21 0.23
CA ARG A 83 0.27 9.87 1.07
C ARG A 83 0.88 10.90 2.00
N CYS A 84 0.35 12.11 1.99
CA CYS A 84 0.80 13.20 2.84
C CYS A 84 -0.29 13.64 3.81
N LEU A 85 0.15 14.18 4.94
CA LEU A 85 -0.71 14.67 6.00
C LEU A 85 -0.44 16.16 6.17
N LEU A 86 -1.41 16.96 5.73
CA LEU A 86 -1.27 18.40 5.68
C LEU A 86 -1.89 19.05 6.92
N SER A 87 -1.15 19.95 7.55
CA SER A 87 -1.68 20.91 8.49
C SER A 87 -1.78 22.28 7.84
N CYS A 88 -2.74 23.08 8.31
CA CYS A 88 -2.86 24.47 7.87
C CYS A 88 -2.00 25.38 8.77
N LYS A 89 -1.19 26.26 8.17
CA LYS A 89 -0.39 27.24 8.93
C LYS A 89 -1.24 28.38 9.50
N ASP A 90 -2.29 28.74 8.77
CA ASP A 90 -3.10 29.90 9.08
C ASP A 90 -4.27 29.54 10.03
N THR A 91 -4.56 30.45 10.96
CA THR A 91 -5.68 30.31 11.88
C THR A 91 -6.95 30.78 11.19
N TYR A 92 -7.90 29.88 10.94
CA TYR A 92 -9.21 30.23 10.40
C TYR A 92 -10.31 29.95 11.42
N ASP A 93 -11.29 30.86 11.48
CA ASP A 93 -12.43 30.75 12.41
C ASP A 93 -13.40 29.63 12.00
N THR A 94 -13.47 29.31 10.70
CA THR A 94 -14.35 28.29 10.11
C THR A 94 -13.55 27.31 9.25
N GLY A 95 -13.82 26.00 9.38
CA GLY A 95 -13.21 24.96 8.55
C GLY A 95 -13.53 25.13 7.05
N ILE A 96 -12.58 24.74 6.20
CA ILE A 96 -12.69 24.79 4.75
C ILE A 96 -13.04 23.39 4.26
N ASN A 97 -14.22 23.19 3.65
CA ASN A 97 -14.59 21.87 3.12
C ASN A 97 -13.99 21.71 1.73
N LEU A 98 -13.14 20.72 1.56
CA LEU A 98 -12.54 20.32 0.30
C LEU A 98 -13.35 19.15 -0.27
N PRO A 99 -13.80 19.22 -1.53
CA PRO A 99 -14.47 18.11 -2.18
C PRO A 99 -13.49 16.96 -2.42
N ARG A 100 -13.99 15.80 -2.81
CA ARG A 100 -13.16 14.72 -3.37
C ARG A 100 -12.40 15.20 -4.61
N GLY A 101 -11.12 14.84 -4.71
CA GLY A 101 -10.24 15.20 -5.83
C GLY A 101 -9.76 16.64 -5.82
N GLN A 102 -9.89 17.37 -4.70
CA GLN A 102 -9.40 18.74 -4.59
C GLN A 102 -7.88 18.79 -4.77
N LYS A 103 -7.44 19.54 -5.79
CA LYS A 103 -6.01 19.68 -6.10
C LYS A 103 -5.29 20.63 -5.15
N ILE A 104 -4.14 20.18 -4.66
CA ILE A 104 -3.22 20.86 -3.74
C ILE A 104 -1.80 20.62 -4.27
N TYR A 105 -0.97 21.65 -4.31
CA TYR A 105 0.33 21.57 -4.99
C TYR A 105 1.51 21.79 -4.04
N ALA A 106 2.53 20.95 -4.18
CA ALA A 106 3.87 21.19 -3.62
C ALA A 106 4.83 21.48 -4.78
N GLY A 107 5.06 22.76 -5.06
CA GLY A 107 5.71 23.16 -6.32
C GLY A 107 4.83 22.76 -7.52
N ASP A 108 5.38 21.92 -8.40
CA ASP A 108 4.68 21.40 -9.59
C ASP A 108 4.02 20.02 -9.34
N VAL A 109 4.21 19.42 -8.16
CA VAL A 109 3.65 18.10 -7.85
C VAL A 109 2.22 18.25 -7.32
N CYS A 110 1.28 17.62 -8.01
CA CYS A 110 -0.14 17.60 -7.63
C CYS A 110 -0.43 16.50 -6.59
N PHE A 111 -1.20 16.90 -5.57
CA PHE A 111 -1.80 16.07 -4.55
C PHE A 111 -3.31 16.32 -4.51
N GLU A 112 -4.07 15.30 -4.11
CA GLU A 112 -5.52 15.32 -4.11
C GLU A 112 -6.10 14.73 -2.82
N THR A 113 -7.25 15.24 -2.40
CA THR A 113 -8.07 14.63 -1.36
C THR A 113 -8.72 13.34 -1.88
N GLU A 114 -8.58 12.23 -1.15
CA GLU A 114 -9.21 10.95 -1.53
C GLU A 114 -10.73 10.99 -1.38
N ASP A 115 -11.20 11.67 -0.33
CA ASP A 115 -12.60 11.85 0.04
C ASP A 115 -12.88 13.34 0.36
N GLU A 116 -14.11 13.65 0.77
CA GLU A 116 -14.45 14.96 1.32
C GLU A 116 -13.66 15.25 2.61
N GLU A 117 -12.88 16.32 2.58
CA GLU A 117 -11.94 16.66 3.63
C GLU A 117 -12.23 18.06 4.17
N GLU A 118 -12.57 18.20 5.44
CA GLU A 118 -12.57 19.51 6.11
C GLU A 118 -11.13 19.85 6.54
N LEU A 119 -10.57 20.90 5.95
CA LEU A 119 -9.29 21.48 6.34
C LEU A 119 -9.49 22.48 7.47
N TYR A 120 -8.72 22.34 8.53
CA TYR A 120 -8.79 23.18 9.71
C TYR A 120 -7.44 23.22 10.41
N ARG A 121 -7.22 24.30 11.17
CA ARG A 121 -6.11 24.37 12.13
C ARG A 121 -6.53 23.67 13.42
N GLY A 122 -6.47 22.34 13.40
CA GLY A 122 -6.66 21.52 14.59
C GLY A 122 -5.33 21.34 15.28
N GLU A 123 -5.22 21.74 16.55
CA GLU A 123 -4.05 21.47 17.36
C GLU A 123 -4.47 20.63 18.57
N ILE A 124 -3.62 19.67 18.94
CA ILE A 124 -3.79 18.92 20.18
C ILE A 124 -3.15 19.77 21.27
N THR A 125 -3.96 20.24 22.22
CA THR A 125 -3.47 21.18 23.25
C THR A 125 -2.85 20.50 24.46
N GLY A 126 -3.11 19.21 24.64
CA GLY A 126 -2.48 18.48 25.72
C GLY A 126 -2.70 16.98 25.67
N VAL A 127 -1.74 16.31 26.30
CA VAL A 127 -1.77 14.87 26.56
C VAL A 127 -1.58 14.68 28.06
N TYR A 128 -2.47 13.93 28.68
CA TYR A 128 -2.37 13.59 30.10
C TYR A 128 -2.41 12.09 30.25
N VAL A 129 -1.65 11.57 31.20
CA VAL A 129 -1.65 10.14 31.53
C VAL A 129 -2.03 9.97 32.99
N THR A 130 -2.85 8.97 33.28
CA THR A 130 -3.16 8.56 34.65
C THR A 130 -2.47 7.23 34.90
N ASN A 131 -1.53 7.21 35.86
CA ASN A 131 -0.87 6.00 36.31
C ASN A 131 -1.10 5.87 37.84
N GLN A 132 -1.60 4.72 38.30
CA GLN A 132 -1.92 4.45 39.71
C GLN A 132 -2.76 5.57 40.38
N GLY A 133 -3.72 6.14 39.64
CA GLY A 133 -4.59 7.22 40.12
C GLY A 133 -3.95 8.62 40.20
N LYS A 134 -2.68 8.78 39.82
CA LYS A 134 -2.01 10.07 39.69
C LYS A 134 -2.02 10.52 38.24
N ARG A 135 -2.43 11.78 38.02
CA ARG A 135 -2.45 12.40 36.69
C ARG A 135 -1.13 13.13 36.44
N HIS A 136 -0.46 12.77 35.35
CA HIS A 136 0.76 13.38 34.86
C HIS A 136 0.48 14.12 33.55
N CYS A 137 1.06 15.31 33.40
CA CYS A 137 0.95 16.12 32.19
C CYS A 137 2.11 15.80 31.26
N LEU A 138 1.81 15.42 30.01
CA LEU A 138 2.78 15.11 28.95
C LEU A 138 2.61 16.05 27.75
N ASN A 139 2.30 17.33 27.99
CA ASN A 139 2.15 18.32 26.92
C ASN A 139 3.41 18.53 26.07
N ALA A 140 4.59 18.10 26.55
CA ALA A 140 5.80 18.09 25.73
C ALA A 140 5.64 17.24 24.45
N LEU A 141 4.77 16.22 24.46
CA LEU A 141 4.47 15.36 23.30
C LEU A 141 3.79 16.09 22.13
N VAL A 142 3.09 17.20 22.39
CA VAL A 142 2.36 17.95 21.36
C VAL A 142 3.12 19.19 20.88
N THR A 143 4.33 19.41 21.39
CA THR A 143 5.20 20.49 20.94
C THR A 143 5.79 20.20 19.56
N GLU A 144 6.36 21.23 18.92
CA GLU A 144 7.00 21.10 17.61
C GLU A 144 8.08 19.99 17.58
N TYR A 145 8.86 19.85 18.64
CA TYR A 145 9.98 18.89 18.71
C TYR A 145 9.63 17.56 19.38
N GLY A 146 8.49 17.47 20.06
CA GLY A 146 8.15 16.30 20.87
C GLY A 146 9.16 16.05 22.00
N ILE A 147 9.27 14.79 22.43
CA ILE A 147 10.22 14.32 23.44
C ILE A 147 11.28 13.44 22.75
N PRO A 148 12.53 13.90 22.60
CA PRO A 148 13.61 13.09 22.04
C PRO A 148 13.79 11.77 22.80
N GLY A 149 13.80 10.65 22.08
CA GLY A 149 13.90 9.30 22.67
C GLY A 149 12.61 8.75 23.30
N GLY A 150 11.53 9.56 23.29
CA GLY A 150 10.18 9.22 23.73
C GLY A 150 10.01 9.01 25.24
N THR A 151 8.75 9.06 25.67
CA THR A 151 8.32 8.81 27.06
C THR A 151 7.37 7.61 27.11
N GLU A 152 7.43 6.85 28.21
CA GLU A 152 6.53 5.73 28.47
C GLU A 152 5.09 6.22 28.67
N ILE A 153 4.22 5.96 27.69
CA ILE A 153 2.84 6.50 27.69
C ILE A 153 1.96 5.84 28.76
N PHE A 154 2.25 4.57 29.11
CA PHE A 154 1.57 3.81 30.17
C PHE A 154 2.47 3.60 31.40
N GLY A 155 3.61 4.29 31.49
CA GLY A 155 4.62 4.07 32.53
C GLY A 155 5.56 2.89 32.26
N GLU A 156 6.54 2.69 33.15
CA GLU A 156 7.61 1.69 32.98
C GLU A 156 7.13 0.24 33.14
N ASN A 157 6.12 0.01 33.97
CA ASN A 157 5.56 -1.32 34.22
C ASN A 157 4.02 -1.24 34.14
N PRO A 158 3.43 -1.24 32.95
CA PRO A 158 1.99 -1.13 32.79
C PRO A 158 1.29 -2.41 33.25
N GLU A 159 0.31 -2.29 34.15
CA GLU A 159 -0.44 -3.41 34.73
C GLU A 159 -1.88 -3.50 34.20
N GLY A 160 -2.40 -2.43 33.60
CA GLY A 160 -3.79 -2.28 33.18
C GLY A 160 -4.57 -1.37 34.13
N GLY A 161 -5.38 -0.49 33.55
CA GLY A 161 -6.11 0.58 34.24
C GLY A 161 -5.54 1.96 33.96
N GLU A 162 -4.37 2.06 33.32
CA GLU A 162 -3.78 3.33 32.90
C GLU A 162 -4.63 3.98 31.80
N GLU A 163 -4.73 5.30 31.87
CA GLU A 163 -5.58 6.09 30.96
C GLU A 163 -4.75 7.20 30.32
N VAL A 164 -4.92 7.39 29.02
CA VAL A 164 -4.27 8.46 28.24
C VAL A 164 -5.37 9.35 27.68
N TYR A 165 -5.26 10.65 27.94
CA TYR A 165 -6.22 11.66 27.51
C TYR A 165 -5.60 12.57 26.46
N PHE A 166 -6.31 12.77 25.36
CA PHE A 166 -5.95 13.67 24.28
C PHE A 166 -6.98 14.80 24.22
N LEU A 167 -6.53 16.06 24.26
CA LEU A 167 -7.40 17.24 24.28
C LEU A 167 -7.35 17.97 22.94
N PHE A 168 -8.54 18.22 22.40
CA PHE A 168 -8.75 18.89 21.12
C PHE A 168 -9.67 20.10 21.33
N PRO A 169 -9.21 21.35 21.16
CA PRO A 169 -10.08 22.52 21.25
C PRO A 169 -11.16 22.54 20.18
N LYS A 170 -10.80 22.06 18.98
CA LYS A 170 -11.67 21.98 17.81
C LYS A 170 -11.51 20.62 17.15
N ILE A 171 -12.61 20.07 16.66
CA ILE A 171 -12.69 18.83 15.87
C ILE A 171 -13.58 19.09 14.64
N PRO A 172 -13.44 18.31 13.55
CA PRO A 172 -14.14 18.55 12.30
C PRO A 172 -15.55 17.97 12.40
N ALA A 173 -16.50 18.77 12.90
CA ALA A 173 -17.84 18.31 13.26
C ALA A 173 -18.70 17.82 12.09
N LYS A 174 -18.31 18.11 10.84
CA LYS A 174 -19.01 17.64 9.63
C LYS A 174 -18.57 16.27 9.15
N LYS A 175 -17.43 15.78 9.62
CA LYS A 175 -16.94 14.45 9.23
C LYS A 175 -17.65 13.34 10.01
N ARG A 176 -17.44 12.09 9.60
CA ARG A 176 -17.79 10.90 10.40
C ARG A 176 -16.66 10.45 11.33
N PHE A 177 -15.45 10.92 11.08
CA PHE A 177 -14.26 10.56 11.84
C PHE A 177 -13.19 11.66 11.71
N PHE A 178 -12.17 11.59 12.55
CA PHE A 178 -10.94 12.36 12.38
C PHE A 178 -9.74 11.51 12.78
N SER A 179 -8.55 11.91 12.33
CA SER A 179 -7.33 11.13 12.53
C SER A 179 -6.24 11.97 13.18
N PHE A 180 -5.48 11.39 14.10
CA PHE A 180 -4.26 12.02 14.60
C PHE A 180 -3.11 11.02 14.55
N TYR A 181 -1.89 11.53 14.47
CA TYR A 181 -0.69 10.74 14.35
C TYR A 181 0.00 10.59 15.70
N VAL A 182 0.50 9.39 15.95
CA VAL A 182 1.34 9.07 17.09
C VAL A 182 2.66 8.51 16.58
N GLU A 183 3.75 9.18 16.95
CA GLU A 183 5.11 8.74 16.67
C GLU A 183 5.63 7.92 17.85
N VAL A 184 6.02 6.68 17.57
CA VAL A 184 6.54 5.74 18.57
C VAL A 184 8.06 5.70 18.46
N SER A 185 8.73 5.95 19.58
CA SER A 185 10.18 5.83 19.68
C SER A 185 10.56 4.39 19.98
N GLN A 186 10.86 3.61 18.94
CA GLN A 186 11.27 2.22 19.10
C GLN A 186 12.69 2.13 19.69
N SER A 187 12.82 1.43 20.81
CA SER A 187 14.13 1.15 21.41
C SER A 187 14.86 -0.02 20.73
N PHE A 188 14.12 -0.92 20.06
CA PHE A 188 14.63 -2.14 19.46
C PHE A 188 13.85 -2.45 18.17
N GLU A 189 14.51 -3.08 17.20
CA GLU A 189 13.87 -3.53 15.97
C GLU A 189 12.84 -4.64 16.24
N ARG A 190 11.74 -4.61 15.48
CA ARG A 190 10.69 -5.64 15.45
C ARG A 190 10.48 -6.07 14.00
N ALA A 191 10.26 -7.36 13.78
CA ALA A 191 9.83 -7.84 12.48
C ALA A 191 8.45 -7.27 12.13
N SER A 192 8.20 -6.91 10.87
CA SER A 192 6.96 -6.26 10.42
C SER A 192 5.70 -7.01 10.85
N PHE A 193 4.67 -6.27 11.25
CA PHE A 193 3.46 -6.82 11.87
C PHE A 193 2.20 -6.00 11.61
N SER A 194 1.07 -6.69 11.69
CA SER A 194 -0.28 -6.11 11.70
C SER A 194 -0.84 -6.04 13.12
N MET A 195 -2.01 -5.42 13.26
CA MET A 195 -2.74 -5.40 14.53
C MET A 195 -3.07 -6.81 15.02
N GLU A 196 -3.36 -7.75 14.11
CA GLU A 196 -3.76 -9.12 14.45
C GLU A 196 -2.65 -9.92 15.11
N ASP A 197 -1.41 -9.68 14.69
CA ASP A 197 -0.22 -10.34 15.27
C ASP A 197 -0.01 -9.92 16.72
N VAL A 198 -0.41 -8.71 17.09
CA VAL A 198 -0.11 -8.09 18.39
C VAL A 198 -1.29 -8.02 19.36
N LYS A 199 -2.47 -8.51 18.99
CA LYS A 199 -3.68 -8.50 19.87
C LYS A 199 -3.46 -9.10 21.26
N ALA A 200 -2.49 -10.01 21.39
CA ALA A 200 -2.17 -10.67 22.65
C ALA A 200 -1.35 -9.78 23.63
N PHE A 201 -0.69 -8.72 23.17
CA PHE A 201 0.16 -7.88 24.02
C PHE A 201 -0.62 -6.91 24.90
N ALA A 202 -1.74 -6.40 24.41
CA ALA A 202 -2.56 -5.47 25.17
C ALA A 202 -3.98 -5.36 24.60
N SER A 203 -4.89 -4.87 25.42
CA SER A 203 -6.24 -4.48 25.01
C SER A 203 -6.47 -3.01 25.33
N LEU A 204 -6.80 -2.22 24.32
CA LEU A 204 -7.11 -0.79 24.43
C LEU A 204 -8.61 -0.58 24.19
N SER A 205 -9.21 0.31 24.99
CA SER A 205 -10.57 0.83 24.75
C SER A 205 -10.49 2.33 24.54
N TRP A 206 -11.07 2.79 23.43
CA TRP A 206 -11.09 4.20 23.04
C TRP A 206 -12.46 4.78 23.35
N GLN A 207 -12.48 5.93 24.00
CA GLN A 207 -13.70 6.58 24.46
C GLN A 207 -13.62 8.07 24.18
N MET A 208 -14.77 8.68 23.87
CA MET A 208 -14.90 10.11 23.65
C MET A 208 -15.87 10.70 24.67
N TYR A 209 -15.59 11.92 25.14
CA TYR A 209 -16.47 12.62 26.05
C TYR A 209 -17.73 13.13 25.30
N THR A 210 -18.90 12.79 25.82
CA THR A 210 -20.24 13.14 25.32
C THR A 210 -21.09 13.74 26.46
N ASP A 211 -22.34 14.09 26.18
CA ASP A 211 -23.30 14.59 27.18
C ASP A 211 -23.58 13.59 28.33
N ARG A 212 -23.41 12.29 28.09
CA ARG A 212 -23.54 11.20 29.06
C ARG A 212 -22.22 10.79 29.71
N GLY A 213 -21.15 11.53 29.45
CA GLY A 213 -19.78 11.20 29.86
C GLY A 213 -19.02 10.43 28.78
N PHE A 214 -18.09 9.58 29.18
CA PHE A 214 -17.23 8.85 28.24
C PHE A 214 -17.97 7.67 27.58
N THR A 215 -18.20 7.79 26.27
CA THR A 215 -18.82 6.76 25.43
C THR A 215 -17.74 6.07 24.60
N GLU A 216 -17.84 4.75 24.44
CA GLU A 216 -16.91 3.97 23.62
C GLU A 216 -17.08 4.30 22.13
N VAL A 217 -15.96 4.48 21.43
CA VAL A 217 -15.94 4.91 20.02
C VAL A 217 -15.19 3.93 19.16
N LYS A 218 -15.71 3.68 17.95
CA LYS A 218 -15.01 2.86 16.96
C LYS A 218 -13.73 3.56 16.54
N THR A 219 -12.60 2.85 16.64
CA THR A 219 -11.28 3.40 16.35
C THR A 219 -10.47 2.43 15.49
N GLU A 220 -9.86 2.95 14.42
CA GLU A 220 -8.86 2.23 13.62
C GLU A 220 -7.48 2.63 14.14
N ASP A 221 -6.83 1.73 14.87
CA ASP A 221 -5.52 1.97 15.48
C ASP A 221 -4.37 1.49 14.57
N GLY A 222 -3.84 2.40 13.76
CA GLY A 222 -2.66 2.17 12.93
C GLY A 222 -1.35 2.06 13.71
N THR A 223 -1.32 2.43 15.00
CA THR A 223 -0.14 2.30 15.86
C THR A 223 0.07 0.86 16.37
N CYS A 224 -0.94 0.00 16.17
CA CYS A 224 -0.95 -1.39 16.62
C CYS A 224 -0.59 -1.49 18.11
N LEU A 225 -1.40 -0.87 18.97
CA LEU A 225 -1.18 -0.82 20.42
C LEU A 225 0.07 0.00 20.81
N PHE A 226 0.33 1.12 20.12
CA PHE A 226 1.51 1.98 20.32
C PHE A 226 2.87 1.27 20.10
N LEU A 227 2.90 0.15 19.37
CA LEU A 227 4.13 -0.59 19.07
C LEU A 227 4.86 -0.08 17.81
N LYS A 228 4.18 0.66 16.95
CA LYS A 228 4.76 1.36 15.79
C LYS A 228 4.12 2.73 15.61
N SER A 229 4.83 3.64 14.96
CA SER A 229 4.26 4.93 14.59
C SER A 229 3.11 4.72 13.61
N GLY A 230 2.04 5.49 13.76
CA GLY A 230 0.85 5.30 12.94
C GLY A 230 -0.26 6.30 13.23
N MET A 231 -1.28 6.26 12.38
CA MET A 231 -2.48 7.08 12.50
C MET A 231 -3.51 6.37 13.38
N VAL A 232 -4.17 7.14 14.24
CA VAL A 232 -5.34 6.70 15.00
C VAL A 232 -6.55 7.43 14.42
N ARG A 233 -7.45 6.69 13.78
CA ARG A 233 -8.70 7.22 13.20
C ARG A 233 -9.85 6.95 14.13
N VAL A 234 -10.48 7.99 14.64
CA VAL A 234 -11.56 7.93 15.64
C VAL A 234 -12.87 8.35 14.98
N HIS A 235 -13.86 7.45 15.01
CA HIS A 235 -15.21 7.75 14.54
C HIS A 235 -16.00 8.50 15.60
N PHE A 236 -16.79 9.48 15.17
CA PHE A 236 -17.66 10.21 16.09
C PHE A 236 -18.78 9.32 16.63
N PRO A 237 -19.15 9.49 17.91
CA PRO A 237 -20.28 8.78 18.50
C PRO A 237 -21.61 9.22 17.89
N GLU A 238 -22.58 8.32 17.84
CA GLU A 238 -23.94 8.63 17.34
C GLU A 238 -24.68 9.59 18.28
N GLU A 239 -24.33 9.60 19.57
CA GLU A 239 -24.94 10.44 20.60
C GLU A 239 -24.57 11.94 20.47
N GLY A 240 -23.65 12.28 19.55
CA GLY A 240 -23.25 13.65 19.27
C GLY A 240 -22.01 14.11 20.05
N LEU A 241 -21.52 15.29 19.69
CA LEU A 241 -20.25 15.83 20.16
C LEU A 241 -20.47 16.81 21.32
N CYS A 242 -19.79 16.59 22.45
CA CYS A 242 -19.83 17.48 23.60
C CYS A 242 -18.42 17.90 24.02
N GLN A 243 -18.23 19.16 24.39
CA GLN A 243 -16.99 19.62 25.01
C GLN A 243 -17.07 19.41 26.52
N GLU A 244 -15.94 19.04 27.12
CA GLU A 244 -15.84 18.94 28.57
C GLU A 244 -15.98 20.36 29.19
N PRO A 245 -16.91 20.58 30.14
CA PRO A 245 -17.25 21.92 30.63
C PRO A 245 -16.10 22.69 31.27
N GLU A 246 -15.18 22.04 31.99
CA GLU A 246 -14.08 22.72 32.70
C GLU A 246 -12.96 23.16 31.75
N LYS A 247 -12.68 22.36 30.71
CA LYS A 247 -11.57 22.58 29.77
C LYS A 247 -12.00 23.25 28.47
N GLY A 248 -13.31 23.27 28.15
CA GLY A 248 -13.83 23.79 26.89
C GLY A 248 -13.23 23.09 25.66
N CYS A 249 -12.91 21.80 25.79
CA CYS A 249 -12.24 21.00 24.77
C CYS A 249 -12.96 19.67 24.57
N TYR A 250 -12.85 19.11 23.36
CA TYR A 250 -13.18 17.71 23.11
C TYR A 250 -12.08 16.82 23.66
N MET A 251 -12.47 15.71 24.29
CA MET A 251 -11.53 14.83 24.98
C MET A 251 -11.72 13.39 24.52
N ILE A 252 -10.61 12.78 24.09
CA ILE A 252 -10.53 11.35 23.83
C ILE A 252 -9.73 10.71 24.96
N ARG A 253 -10.23 9.59 25.47
CA ARG A 253 -9.56 8.74 26.45
C ARG A 253 -9.24 7.39 25.81
N CYS A 254 -7.99 6.96 25.90
CA CYS A 254 -7.56 5.60 25.65
C CYS A 254 -7.27 4.92 26.99
N THR A 255 -7.97 3.83 27.30
CA THR A 255 -7.77 3.06 28.53
C THR A 255 -7.10 1.73 28.20
N LEU A 256 -5.99 1.44 28.87
CA LEU A 256 -5.33 0.14 28.83
C LEU A 256 -6.12 -0.84 29.71
N LYS A 257 -6.84 -1.78 29.11
CA LYS A 257 -7.65 -2.78 29.85
C LYS A 257 -6.80 -3.92 30.39
N SER A 258 -5.85 -4.38 29.59
CA SER A 258 -4.89 -5.41 29.97
C SER A 258 -3.54 -5.10 29.33
N SER A 259 -2.48 -5.41 30.07
CA SER A 259 -1.10 -5.15 29.66
C SER A 259 -0.26 -6.41 29.73
N SER A 260 0.55 -6.58 28.70
CA SER A 260 1.34 -7.77 28.45
C SER A 260 2.46 -7.47 27.43
N TYR A 261 2.84 -6.20 27.31
CA TYR A 261 3.90 -5.73 26.44
C TYR A 261 5.24 -6.42 26.80
N ASP A 262 5.99 -6.81 25.79
CA ASP A 262 7.36 -7.28 25.97
C ASP A 262 8.32 -6.13 26.26
N ILE A 263 8.13 -4.99 25.58
CA ILE A 263 8.80 -3.73 25.84
C ILE A 263 7.70 -2.65 25.90
N PRO A 264 7.54 -1.93 27.03
CA PRO A 264 6.56 -0.86 27.16
C PRO A 264 6.71 0.19 26.06
N PRO A 265 5.59 0.65 25.45
CA PRO A 265 5.64 1.58 24.33
C PRO A 265 6.10 2.97 24.78
N LYS A 266 6.97 3.58 23.97
CA LYS A 266 7.40 4.96 24.11
C LYS A 266 6.86 5.82 22.99
N VAL A 267 6.27 6.95 23.33
CA VAL A 267 5.77 7.92 22.36
C VAL A 267 6.71 9.12 22.34
N SER A 268 7.17 9.54 21.16
CA SER A 268 7.99 10.74 20.98
C SER A 268 7.14 11.97 20.66
N LEU A 269 6.10 11.81 19.86
CA LEU A 269 5.34 12.92 19.32
C LEU A 269 3.88 12.51 19.12
N VAL A 270 2.97 13.42 19.45
CA VAL A 270 1.54 13.28 19.15
C VAL A 270 1.14 14.54 18.40
N ARG A 271 0.57 14.33 17.21
CA ARG A 271 0.41 15.41 16.25
C ARG A 271 -0.91 15.26 15.51
N GLY A 272 -1.55 16.38 15.25
CA GLY A 272 -2.86 16.40 14.63
C GLY A 272 -3.55 17.72 14.87
N ILE A 273 -4.62 18.00 14.14
CA ILE A 273 -5.27 17.08 13.19
C ILE A 273 -4.91 17.45 11.74
N PHE A 274 -4.85 16.45 10.88
CA PHE A 274 -4.39 16.55 9.50
C PHE A 274 -5.52 16.33 8.50
N ALA A 275 -5.39 16.97 7.33
CA ALA A 275 -6.07 16.56 6.11
C ALA A 275 -5.21 15.50 5.40
N GLU A 276 -5.80 14.37 5.05
CA GLU A 276 -5.13 13.31 4.30
C GLU A 276 -5.22 13.60 2.80
N VAL A 277 -4.07 13.62 2.13
CA VAL A 277 -3.97 13.84 0.69
C VAL A 277 -3.08 12.76 0.07
N CYS A 278 -3.38 12.36 -1.16
CA CYS A 278 -2.58 11.43 -1.93
C CYS A 278 -1.90 12.15 -3.10
N GLN A 279 -0.69 11.73 -3.47
CA GLN A 279 0.00 12.25 -4.64
C GLN A 279 -0.65 11.62 -5.87
N ARG A 280 -1.55 12.38 -6.47
CA ARG A 280 -2.33 11.98 -7.64
C ARG A 280 -2.79 13.23 -8.39
N ASP A 281 -2.89 13.10 -9.71
CA ASP A 281 -3.52 14.07 -10.61
C ASP A 281 -4.57 13.34 -11.45
N THR A 282 -5.81 13.37 -10.98
CA THR A 282 -6.97 12.78 -11.64
C THR A 282 -7.42 13.69 -12.77
N LYS A 283 -7.45 13.14 -13.99
CA LYS A 283 -7.94 13.86 -15.19
C LYS A 283 -9.34 13.40 -15.62
N SER A 284 -9.71 12.19 -15.26
CA SER A 284 -11.03 11.60 -15.55
C SER A 284 -11.45 10.71 -14.39
N ALA A 285 -12.68 10.87 -13.92
CA ALA A 285 -13.25 10.09 -12.83
C ALA A 285 -14.62 9.53 -13.21
N VAL A 286 -14.84 8.25 -12.88
CA VAL A 286 -16.09 7.53 -13.07
C VAL A 286 -16.78 7.37 -11.72
N LEU A 287 -17.90 8.05 -11.54
CA LEU A 287 -18.70 8.03 -10.32
C LEU A 287 -19.94 7.14 -10.53
N LEU A 288 -20.14 6.16 -9.65
CA LEU A 288 -21.29 5.25 -9.69
C LEU A 288 -22.29 5.60 -8.59
N PHE A 289 -23.55 5.71 -8.97
CA PHE A 289 -24.67 6.04 -8.08
C PHE A 289 -25.79 5.02 -8.23
N GLN A 290 -26.58 4.86 -7.16
CA GLN A 290 -27.84 4.16 -7.26
C GLN A 290 -28.87 5.05 -7.96
N GLY A 291 -29.69 4.43 -8.80
CA GLY A 291 -30.66 5.13 -9.63
C GLY A 291 -31.81 5.71 -8.81
N GLU A 292 -31.72 7.01 -8.59
CA GLU A 292 -32.73 7.81 -7.90
C GLU A 292 -33.29 8.89 -8.82
N ARG A 293 -34.41 9.51 -8.42
CA ARG A 293 -35.00 10.62 -9.19
C ARG A 293 -34.10 11.85 -9.21
N LYS A 294 -33.36 12.07 -8.12
CA LYS A 294 -32.38 13.15 -7.99
C LYS A 294 -31.07 12.55 -7.50
N ILE A 295 -29.98 12.86 -8.16
CA ILE A 295 -28.63 12.42 -7.79
C ILE A 295 -27.78 13.66 -7.59
N SER A 296 -27.17 13.79 -6.41
CA SER A 296 -26.17 14.81 -6.11
C SER A 296 -24.79 14.19 -6.24
N ALA A 297 -23.96 14.74 -7.11
CA ALA A 297 -22.58 14.31 -7.30
C ALA A 297 -21.63 15.47 -6.99
N GLU A 298 -20.58 15.22 -6.21
CA GLU A 298 -19.57 16.22 -5.86
C GLU A 298 -18.17 15.67 -6.15
N HIS A 299 -17.40 16.42 -6.94
CA HIS A 299 -16.02 16.13 -7.32
C HIS A 299 -15.37 17.38 -7.89
N PHE A 300 -14.09 17.61 -7.62
CA PHE A 300 -13.34 18.76 -8.14
C PHE A 300 -13.43 18.95 -9.67
N LEU A 301 -13.59 17.85 -10.42
CA LEU A 301 -13.61 17.84 -11.88
C LEU A 301 -14.88 18.48 -12.46
N PHE A 302 -15.97 18.57 -11.69
CA PHE A 302 -17.18 19.25 -12.15
C PHE A 302 -16.99 20.76 -12.36
N LYS A 303 -15.86 21.32 -11.94
CA LYS A 303 -15.46 22.70 -12.26
C LYS A 303 -15.40 22.97 -13.77
N SER A 304 -15.03 21.99 -14.59
CA SER A 304 -15.06 22.11 -16.06
C SER A 304 -16.48 22.13 -16.63
N LYS A 305 -17.47 21.64 -15.87
CA LYS A 305 -18.86 21.39 -16.29
C LYS A 305 -18.99 20.37 -17.43
N GLU A 306 -17.93 19.60 -17.68
CA GLU A 306 -17.86 18.61 -18.74
C GLU A 306 -18.03 17.21 -18.16
N PHE A 307 -19.22 16.63 -18.37
CA PHE A 307 -19.57 15.31 -17.86
C PHE A 307 -20.57 14.60 -18.77
N GLN A 308 -20.64 13.28 -18.64
CA GLN A 308 -21.60 12.41 -19.32
C GLN A 308 -22.27 11.47 -18.34
N VAL A 309 -23.54 11.15 -18.60
CA VAL A 309 -24.36 10.28 -17.76
C VAL A 309 -24.73 9.04 -18.54
N PHE A 310 -24.46 7.88 -17.96
CA PHE A 310 -24.83 6.58 -18.50
C PHE A 310 -25.70 5.85 -17.47
N VAL A 311 -26.67 5.08 -17.95
CA VAL A 311 -27.57 4.31 -17.07
C VAL A 311 -27.55 2.85 -17.46
N GLU A 312 -27.45 1.99 -16.46
CA GLU A 312 -27.49 0.54 -16.63
C GLU A 312 -28.90 0.10 -17.03
N GLU A 313 -29.05 -0.56 -18.18
CA GLU A 313 -30.32 -1.18 -18.58
C GLU A 313 -30.30 -2.70 -18.50
N GLU A 314 -29.13 -3.30 -18.74
CA GLU A 314 -28.82 -4.71 -18.54
C GLU A 314 -27.60 -4.82 -17.62
N PRO A 315 -27.41 -5.93 -16.89
CA PRO A 315 -26.28 -6.09 -15.98
C PRO A 315 -24.95 -5.74 -16.67
N GLU A 316 -24.22 -4.78 -16.09
CA GLU A 316 -22.92 -4.29 -16.57
C GLU A 316 -22.92 -3.61 -17.95
N LYS A 317 -24.10 -3.36 -18.54
CA LYS A 317 -24.26 -2.61 -19.80
C LYS A 317 -24.93 -1.26 -19.56
N PHE A 318 -24.13 -0.22 -19.74
CA PHE A 318 -24.52 1.17 -19.58
C PHE A 318 -24.88 1.81 -20.92
N TYR A 319 -25.93 2.62 -20.94
CA TYR A 319 -26.38 3.34 -22.13
C TYR A 319 -26.24 4.83 -21.91
N LEU A 320 -25.70 5.55 -22.89
CA LEU A 320 -25.54 7.00 -22.83
C LEU A 320 -26.92 7.67 -22.78
N TRP A 321 -27.16 8.46 -21.75
CA TRP A 321 -28.35 9.29 -21.63
C TRP A 321 -28.01 10.71 -22.05
N GLU A 322 -28.77 11.26 -22.99
CA GLU A 322 -28.52 12.60 -23.51
C GLU A 322 -29.06 13.69 -22.56
N LYS A 323 -28.29 14.78 -22.49
CA LYS A 323 -28.68 15.98 -21.73
C LYS A 323 -29.97 16.58 -22.31
N ASP A 324 -30.81 17.15 -21.46
CA ASP A 324 -32.07 17.83 -21.77
C ASP A 324 -33.21 16.92 -22.28
N THR A 325 -32.91 15.70 -22.76
CA THR A 325 -33.90 14.70 -23.15
C THR A 325 -34.15 13.67 -22.05
N ALA A 326 -33.07 13.09 -21.51
CA ALA A 326 -33.15 12.01 -20.52
C ALA A 326 -32.97 12.48 -19.08
N TYR A 327 -32.27 13.61 -18.88
CA TYR A 327 -32.08 14.24 -17.57
C TYR A 327 -31.91 15.75 -17.69
N GLN A 328 -32.19 16.45 -16.60
CA GLN A 328 -31.88 17.86 -16.38
C GLN A 328 -30.81 17.98 -15.30
N TRP A 329 -30.02 19.06 -15.30
CA TRP A 329 -29.05 19.27 -14.24
C TRP A 329 -28.95 20.73 -13.81
N GLU A 330 -28.55 20.92 -12.57
CA GLU A 330 -28.33 22.23 -11.94
C GLU A 330 -26.98 22.22 -11.21
N GLU A 331 -26.31 23.37 -11.16
CA GLU A 331 -25.07 23.54 -10.40
C GLU A 331 -25.36 23.49 -8.89
N ALA A 332 -24.61 22.65 -8.19
CA ALA A 332 -24.69 22.47 -6.74
C ALA A 332 -23.38 22.94 -6.10
N GLY A 333 -23.20 24.26 -5.98
CA GLY A 333 -21.94 24.84 -5.54
C GLY A 333 -20.88 24.85 -6.66
N GLU A 334 -19.60 24.94 -6.30
CA GLU A 334 -18.49 25.05 -7.26
C GLU A 334 -18.04 23.69 -7.83
N TRP A 335 -18.24 22.60 -7.08
CA TRP A 335 -17.74 21.26 -7.42
C TRP A 335 -18.84 20.20 -7.47
N GLY A 336 -20.10 20.61 -7.41
CA GLY A 336 -21.24 19.70 -7.36
C GLY A 336 -22.21 19.91 -8.51
N ILE A 337 -22.88 18.84 -8.89
CA ILE A 337 -24.02 18.86 -9.81
C ILE A 337 -25.19 18.10 -9.21
N ASN A 338 -26.40 18.60 -9.46
CA ASN A 338 -27.65 17.93 -9.16
C ASN A 338 -28.30 17.45 -10.45
N LEU A 339 -28.35 16.14 -10.66
CA LEU A 339 -29.05 15.51 -11.78
C LEU A 339 -30.51 15.23 -11.39
N THR A 340 -31.46 15.60 -12.24
CA THR A 340 -32.89 15.31 -12.10
C THR A 340 -33.38 14.52 -13.30
N PHE A 341 -33.92 13.34 -13.05
CA PHE A 341 -34.42 12.44 -14.09
C PHE A 341 -35.96 12.54 -14.18
N PRO A 342 -36.53 12.95 -15.33
CA PRO A 342 -37.98 12.95 -15.54
C PRO A 342 -38.59 11.55 -15.34
N ARG A 343 -37.89 10.52 -15.82
CA ARG A 343 -38.17 9.11 -15.55
C ARG A 343 -37.05 8.53 -14.69
N ALA A 344 -37.35 8.29 -13.41
CA ALA A 344 -36.35 7.80 -12.46
C ALA A 344 -35.80 6.42 -12.90
N PRO A 345 -34.46 6.24 -12.95
CA PRO A 345 -33.83 4.95 -13.25
C PRO A 345 -33.86 4.02 -12.02
N GLN A 346 -35.04 3.80 -11.45
CA GLN A 346 -35.18 3.11 -10.16
C GLN A 346 -34.73 1.66 -10.24
N GLY A 347 -33.81 1.25 -9.35
CA GLY A 347 -33.22 -0.09 -9.34
C GLY A 347 -32.12 -0.33 -10.38
N LYS A 348 -31.65 0.72 -11.06
CA LYS A 348 -30.54 0.70 -12.02
C LYS A 348 -29.33 1.44 -11.44
N GLN A 349 -28.12 1.16 -11.93
CA GLN A 349 -26.95 2.00 -11.64
C GLN A 349 -26.85 3.17 -12.61
N VAL A 350 -26.39 4.31 -12.11
CA VAL A 350 -26.11 5.52 -12.89
C VAL A 350 -24.62 5.80 -12.80
N MET A 351 -23.96 5.84 -13.96
CA MET A 351 -22.54 6.14 -14.09
C MET A 351 -22.37 7.56 -14.63
N VAL A 352 -21.67 8.42 -13.88
CA VAL A 352 -21.34 9.78 -14.28
C VAL A 352 -19.84 9.86 -14.49
N ILE A 353 -19.42 10.20 -15.71
CA ILE A 353 -18.01 10.38 -16.06
C ILE A 353 -17.74 11.88 -16.18
N CYS A 354 -16.85 12.42 -15.36
CA CYS A 354 -16.39 13.80 -15.43
C CYS A 354 -14.92 13.85 -15.86
N LEU A 355 -14.59 14.81 -16.73
CA LEU A 355 -13.26 14.92 -17.35
C LEU A 355 -12.72 16.35 -17.26
N GLU A 356 -11.40 16.48 -17.22
CA GLU A 356 -10.72 17.74 -17.52
C GLU A 356 -10.79 18.05 -19.02
N GLU A 357 -10.89 19.33 -19.37
CA GLU A 357 -10.95 19.76 -20.78
C GLU A 357 -9.74 19.30 -21.59
N GLU A 358 -8.55 19.24 -20.97
CA GLU A 358 -7.30 18.84 -21.62
C GLU A 358 -7.32 17.40 -22.13
N ILE A 359 -8.05 16.49 -21.47
CA ILE A 359 -8.06 15.07 -21.86
C ILE A 359 -9.17 14.70 -22.83
N MET A 360 -10.16 15.57 -23.03
CA MET A 360 -11.29 15.30 -23.92
C MET A 360 -10.90 14.88 -25.34
N PRO A 361 -9.90 15.51 -26.01
CA PRO A 361 -9.48 15.10 -27.36
C PRO A 361 -8.91 13.67 -27.41
N PHE A 362 -8.36 13.19 -26.30
CA PHE A 362 -7.69 11.90 -26.23
C PHE A 362 -8.55 10.79 -25.62
N ARG A 363 -9.83 11.08 -25.38
CA ARG A 363 -10.74 10.12 -24.76
C ARG A 363 -10.92 8.86 -25.59
N ASN A 364 -10.89 8.96 -26.91
CA ASN A 364 -10.96 7.80 -27.81
C ASN A 364 -9.56 7.30 -28.13
N LEU A 365 -9.24 6.09 -27.66
CA LEU A 365 -7.94 5.45 -27.87
C LEU A 365 -7.86 4.69 -29.20
N GLY A 366 -8.99 4.26 -29.76
CA GLY A 366 -9.04 3.55 -31.04
C GLY A 366 -10.03 2.39 -31.06
N ILE A 367 -9.78 1.43 -31.94
CA ILE A 367 -10.64 0.26 -32.20
C ILE A 367 -9.91 -1.02 -31.79
N LEU A 368 -10.62 -1.94 -31.15
CA LEU A 368 -10.14 -3.32 -30.92
C LEU A 368 -10.23 -4.11 -32.22
N TYR A 369 -9.09 -4.53 -32.75
CA TYR A 369 -9.01 -5.31 -34.00
C TYR A 369 -8.93 -6.82 -33.76
N GLY A 370 -8.74 -7.25 -32.51
CA GLY A 370 -8.75 -8.67 -32.14
C GLY A 370 -7.47 -9.45 -32.47
N TYR A 371 -6.36 -8.76 -32.76
CA TYR A 371 -5.05 -9.41 -32.85
C TYR A 371 -4.35 -9.44 -31.49
N ASP A 372 -3.55 -10.48 -31.27
CA ASP A 372 -2.81 -10.69 -30.03
C ASP A 372 -1.86 -9.53 -29.72
N ASN A 373 -1.80 -9.15 -28.44
CA ASN A 373 -0.92 -8.09 -27.94
C ASN A 373 -1.12 -6.74 -28.64
N GLN A 374 -2.37 -6.41 -29.02
CA GLN A 374 -2.70 -5.09 -29.55
C GLN A 374 -2.32 -3.99 -28.55
N GLU A 375 -1.61 -2.98 -29.02
CA GLU A 375 -1.08 -1.91 -28.20
C GLU A 375 -1.88 -0.61 -28.39
N PHE A 376 -2.21 0.03 -27.28
CA PHE A 376 -2.70 1.41 -27.26
C PHE A 376 -1.73 2.27 -26.44
N PHE A 377 -1.53 3.50 -26.90
CA PHE A 377 -0.75 4.49 -26.17
C PHE A 377 -1.71 5.50 -25.57
N LEU A 378 -1.55 5.74 -24.28
CA LEU A 378 -2.27 6.79 -23.56
C LEU A 378 -1.84 8.18 -24.08
N PRO A 379 -2.62 9.23 -23.75
CA PRO A 379 -2.26 10.62 -24.07
C PRO A 379 -0.82 10.94 -23.57
N PRO A 380 -0.19 12.08 -23.90
CA PRO A 380 1.25 12.33 -23.67
C PRO A 380 1.72 12.33 -22.20
N PHE A 381 0.84 11.98 -21.26
CA PHE A 381 1.15 11.85 -19.84
C PHE A 381 1.54 10.40 -19.52
N SER A 382 2.83 10.22 -19.25
CA SER A 382 3.41 9.03 -18.62
C SER A 382 3.01 8.95 -17.14
N ARG A 383 3.24 7.79 -16.50
CA ARG A 383 3.05 7.56 -15.05
C ARG A 383 1.58 7.52 -14.62
N VAL A 384 0.86 6.57 -15.20
CA VAL A 384 -0.57 6.34 -14.99
C VAL A 384 -0.78 5.45 -13.78
N TYR A 385 -1.68 5.85 -12.88
CA TYR A 385 -1.97 5.09 -11.68
C TYR A 385 -2.93 3.93 -11.99
N GLY A 386 -2.42 2.70 -12.00
CA GLY A 386 -3.22 1.51 -12.34
C GLY A 386 -4.31 1.15 -11.32
N GLY A 387 -4.24 1.71 -10.09
CA GLY A 387 -5.28 1.51 -9.08
C GLY A 387 -6.63 2.13 -9.45
N ASP A 388 -6.59 3.33 -10.05
CA ASP A 388 -7.77 4.09 -10.53
C ASP A 388 -7.66 4.29 -12.04
N PHE A 389 -7.45 3.19 -12.77
CA PHE A 389 -7.47 3.16 -14.23
C PHE A 389 -8.55 2.20 -14.72
N SER A 390 -9.32 2.64 -15.71
CA SER A 390 -10.28 1.78 -16.40
C SER A 390 -10.49 2.22 -17.84
N LEU A 391 -10.83 1.27 -18.69
CA LEU A 391 -11.31 1.53 -20.04
C LEU A 391 -12.83 1.39 -20.09
N LEU A 392 -13.45 2.16 -20.99
CA LEU A 392 -14.85 2.07 -21.32
C LEU A 392 -14.94 1.54 -22.76
N ILE A 393 -15.48 0.35 -22.92
CA ILE A 393 -15.61 -0.31 -24.23
C ILE A 393 -16.99 0.03 -24.80
N GLU A 394 -17.01 0.67 -25.97
CA GLU A 394 -18.21 1.00 -26.72
C GLU A 394 -18.51 -0.11 -27.74
N GLU A 395 -19.61 -0.81 -27.52
CA GLU A 395 -20.09 -1.89 -28.38
C GLU A 395 -21.45 -1.57 -28.98
N ARG A 396 -21.71 -2.19 -30.13
CA ARG A 396 -23.00 -2.11 -30.80
C ARG A 396 -23.72 -3.45 -30.67
N GLY A 397 -24.84 -3.46 -29.95
CA GLY A 397 -25.68 -4.63 -29.79
C GLY A 397 -26.34 -5.06 -31.10
N GLU A 398 -26.89 -6.28 -31.11
CA GLU A 398 -27.63 -6.85 -32.25
C GLU A 398 -28.86 -6.00 -32.63
N ASP A 399 -29.43 -5.30 -31.65
CA ASP A 399 -30.54 -4.35 -31.82
C ASP A 399 -30.11 -2.99 -32.40
N GLY A 400 -28.81 -2.83 -32.65
CA GLY A 400 -28.18 -1.62 -33.17
C GLY A 400 -27.96 -0.53 -32.12
N ARG A 401 -28.34 -0.73 -30.86
CA ARG A 401 -28.08 0.21 -29.76
C ARG A 401 -26.62 0.14 -29.32
N ILE A 402 -26.10 1.27 -28.91
CA ILE A 402 -24.74 1.37 -28.38
C ILE A 402 -24.81 1.21 -26.86
N PHE A 403 -24.04 0.28 -26.33
CA PHE A 403 -23.86 0.10 -24.91
C PHE A 403 -22.37 0.16 -24.56
N TYR A 404 -22.12 0.46 -23.29
CA TYR A 404 -20.79 0.65 -22.75
C TYR A 404 -20.60 -0.25 -21.54
N HIS A 405 -19.45 -0.89 -21.44
CA HIS A 405 -19.08 -1.65 -20.25
C HIS A 405 -17.69 -1.22 -19.78
N LYS A 406 -17.51 -1.18 -18.46
CA LYS A 406 -16.29 -0.69 -17.80
C LYS A 406 -15.36 -1.87 -17.52
N VAL A 407 -14.11 -1.76 -17.95
CA VAL A 407 -13.10 -2.84 -17.86
C VAL A 407 -11.86 -2.37 -17.11
N PHE A 408 -11.39 -3.19 -16.18
CA PHE A 408 -10.20 -2.93 -15.36
C PHE A 408 -8.97 -3.68 -15.87
N PRO A 409 -7.74 -3.19 -15.59
CA PRO A 409 -6.53 -3.91 -15.90
C PRO A 409 -6.50 -5.30 -15.26
N GLU A 410 -5.96 -6.27 -15.99
CA GLU A 410 -5.79 -7.67 -15.58
C GLU A 410 -7.10 -8.40 -15.20
N CYS A 411 -8.26 -7.87 -15.60
CA CYS A 411 -9.55 -8.54 -15.42
C CYS A 411 -9.59 -9.83 -16.26
N SER A 412 -9.88 -10.96 -15.62
CA SER A 412 -9.95 -12.28 -16.28
C SER A 412 -11.38 -12.85 -16.22
N ARG A 413 -12.38 -12.01 -16.52
CA ARG A 413 -13.77 -12.46 -16.68
C ARG A 413 -13.97 -12.99 -18.09
N ASP A 414 -14.77 -14.05 -18.21
CA ASP A 414 -15.01 -14.73 -19.48
C ASP A 414 -15.80 -13.81 -20.43
N GLY A 415 -15.29 -13.59 -21.64
CA GLY A 415 -15.90 -12.74 -22.66
C GLY A 415 -15.59 -11.23 -22.57
N GLU A 416 -14.95 -10.75 -21.50
CA GLU A 416 -14.50 -9.35 -21.37
C GLU A 416 -13.10 -9.13 -21.97
N VAL A 417 -12.79 -7.87 -22.28
CA VAL A 417 -11.44 -7.47 -22.73
C VAL A 417 -10.45 -7.61 -21.57
N CYS A 418 -9.38 -8.38 -21.76
CA CYS A 418 -8.28 -8.50 -20.80
C CYS A 418 -7.06 -7.75 -21.32
N TYR A 419 -6.60 -6.75 -20.56
CA TYR A 419 -5.43 -5.94 -20.91
C TYR A 419 -4.51 -5.72 -19.71
N THR A 420 -3.26 -5.41 -20.00
CA THR A 420 -2.25 -4.99 -19.02
C THR A 420 -1.93 -3.52 -19.23
N LEU A 421 -1.61 -2.83 -18.12
CA LEU A 421 -1.19 -1.43 -18.13
C LEU A 421 0.26 -1.38 -17.61
N GLU A 422 1.15 -0.81 -18.41
CA GLU A 422 2.47 -0.41 -17.96
C GLU A 422 2.40 1.02 -17.42
N GLU A 423 2.43 1.15 -16.10
CA GLU A 423 2.14 2.41 -15.40
C GLU A 423 3.14 3.52 -15.76
N GLU A 424 4.43 3.22 -15.90
CA GLU A 424 5.44 4.24 -16.23
C GLU A 424 5.30 4.79 -17.66
N SER A 425 5.16 3.92 -18.65
CA SER A 425 5.09 4.31 -20.06
C SER A 425 3.70 4.75 -20.51
N GLY A 426 2.64 4.37 -19.78
CA GLY A 426 1.25 4.55 -20.20
C GLY A 426 0.86 3.63 -21.36
N LYS A 427 1.59 2.53 -21.57
CA LYS A 427 1.31 1.55 -22.61
C LYS A 427 0.25 0.55 -22.14
N ILE A 428 -0.77 0.36 -22.96
CA ILE A 428 -1.80 -0.66 -22.76
C ILE A 428 -1.54 -1.78 -23.76
N THR A 429 -1.48 -3.02 -23.27
CA THR A 429 -1.38 -4.21 -24.13
C THR A 429 -2.58 -5.11 -23.89
N VAL A 430 -3.41 -5.26 -24.91
CA VAL A 430 -4.58 -6.15 -24.90
C VAL A 430 -4.12 -7.58 -25.13
N THR A 431 -4.32 -8.42 -24.13
CA THR A 431 -3.94 -9.84 -24.16
C THR A 431 -5.06 -10.74 -24.66
N ASP A 432 -6.31 -10.34 -24.48
CA ASP A 432 -7.50 -11.02 -24.98
C ASP A 432 -8.57 -9.96 -25.26
N CYS A 433 -9.13 -9.95 -26.46
CA CYS A 433 -10.21 -9.04 -26.82
C CYS A 433 -11.60 -9.58 -26.46
N GLY A 434 -11.69 -10.82 -25.96
CA GLY A 434 -12.96 -11.48 -25.66
C GLY A 434 -13.88 -11.48 -26.89
N GLY A 435 -15.16 -11.16 -26.68
CA GLY A 435 -16.16 -11.01 -27.74
C GLY A 435 -16.21 -9.62 -28.40
N CYS A 436 -15.33 -8.69 -28.01
CA CYS A 436 -15.46 -7.26 -28.32
C CYS A 436 -14.69 -6.82 -29.57
N GLU A 437 -14.55 -7.69 -30.57
CA GLU A 437 -13.87 -7.35 -31.83
C GLU A 437 -14.65 -6.24 -32.58
N GLY A 438 -13.94 -5.19 -33.00
CA GLY A 438 -14.52 -4.02 -33.66
C GLY A 438 -15.09 -2.96 -32.71
N ALA A 439 -15.06 -3.20 -31.40
CA ALA A 439 -15.50 -2.23 -30.38
C ALA A 439 -14.53 -1.04 -30.30
N ARG A 440 -15.05 0.13 -29.89
CA ARG A 440 -14.19 1.30 -29.64
C ARG A 440 -13.74 1.35 -28.18
N VAL A 441 -12.50 1.76 -27.97
CA VAL A 441 -11.90 1.88 -26.64
C VAL A 441 -11.89 3.34 -26.24
N LEU A 442 -12.56 3.65 -25.14
CA LEU A 442 -12.61 4.98 -24.55
C LEU A 442 -11.91 4.97 -23.18
N LEU A 443 -11.38 6.11 -22.77
CA LEU A 443 -10.90 6.33 -21.41
C LEU A 443 -12.05 6.42 -20.41
N GLY A 444 -11.96 5.64 -19.33
CA GLY A 444 -12.80 5.73 -18.13
C GLY A 444 -12.08 6.52 -17.04
N ASP A 445 -11.78 5.89 -15.90
CA ASP A 445 -10.90 6.46 -14.88
C ASP A 445 -9.47 6.63 -15.40
N TYR A 446 -8.92 7.83 -15.22
CA TYR A 446 -7.54 8.13 -15.59
C TYR A 446 -6.94 9.14 -14.63
N SER A 447 -5.90 8.70 -13.93
CA SER A 447 -5.15 9.51 -12.99
C SER A 447 -3.65 9.25 -13.12
N LEU A 448 -2.86 10.28 -12.84
CA LEU A 448 -1.41 10.26 -12.91
C LEU A 448 -0.82 10.28 -11.50
N TYR A 449 0.35 9.68 -11.34
CA TYR A 449 1.07 9.70 -10.08
C TYR A 449 2.58 9.55 -10.32
N GLN A 450 3.39 9.76 -9.31
CA GLN A 450 4.86 9.86 -9.44
C GLN A 450 5.59 8.80 -8.59
N GLY A 451 4.88 7.76 -8.13
CA GLY A 451 5.47 6.69 -7.33
C GLY A 451 6.27 7.23 -6.15
N GLY A 452 7.54 6.81 -6.04
CA GLY A 452 8.45 7.26 -4.98
C GLY A 452 8.98 8.68 -5.16
N GLU A 453 9.00 9.21 -6.38
CA GLU A 453 9.45 10.58 -6.68
C GLU A 453 8.42 11.63 -6.22
N GLY A 454 7.15 11.25 -6.14
CA GLY A 454 6.06 12.11 -5.65
C GLY A 454 6.03 12.30 -4.12
N CYS A 455 7.06 11.85 -3.41
CA CYS A 455 7.11 11.95 -1.95
C CYS A 455 7.50 13.37 -1.51
N ALA A 456 6.58 14.09 -0.86
CA ALA A 456 6.90 15.37 -0.24
C ALA A 456 7.63 15.13 1.10
N VAL A 457 8.78 15.79 1.28
CA VAL A 457 9.53 15.71 2.55
C VAL A 457 8.78 16.37 3.70
N LYS A 458 9.11 15.97 4.94
CA LYS A 458 8.62 16.65 6.14
C LYS A 458 9.02 18.14 6.10
N GLY A 459 8.07 19.02 6.38
CA GLY A 459 8.22 20.47 6.32
C GLY A 459 8.03 21.07 4.92
N ALA A 460 7.74 20.26 3.89
CA ALA A 460 7.40 20.79 2.57
C ALA A 460 6.15 21.67 2.64
N GLY A 461 6.23 22.84 1.99
CA GLY A 461 5.10 23.77 1.87
C GLY A 461 4.19 23.39 0.70
N PHE A 462 2.89 23.55 0.92
CA PHE A 462 1.84 23.24 -0.05
C PHE A 462 0.96 24.47 -0.26
N THR A 463 0.47 24.63 -1.48
CA THR A 463 -0.47 25.68 -1.87
C THR A 463 -1.79 25.06 -2.26
N LEU A 464 -2.84 25.40 -1.53
CA LEU A 464 -4.23 25.11 -1.88
C LEU A 464 -4.86 26.37 -2.48
N THR A 465 -5.50 26.25 -3.63
CA THR A 465 -6.36 27.31 -4.17
C THR A 465 -7.82 26.91 -4.02
N TYR A 466 -8.56 27.66 -3.21
CA TYR A 466 -9.95 27.37 -2.87
C TYR A 466 -10.78 28.65 -2.98
N ARG A 467 -11.81 28.67 -3.84
CA ARG A 467 -12.65 29.85 -4.13
C ARG A 467 -11.82 31.11 -4.41
N GLU A 468 -10.82 30.99 -5.27
CA GLU A 468 -9.89 32.06 -5.66
C GLU A 468 -8.96 32.59 -4.54
N LYS A 469 -9.01 32.01 -3.33
CA LYS A 469 -8.07 32.29 -2.24
C LYS A 469 -6.98 31.23 -2.19
N LYS A 470 -5.75 31.66 -1.90
CA LYS A 470 -4.60 30.79 -1.68
C LYS A 470 -4.39 30.54 -0.20
N PHE A 471 -4.12 29.29 0.14
CA PHE A 471 -3.88 28.81 1.50
C PHE A 471 -2.53 28.10 1.56
N GLU A 472 -1.74 28.41 2.58
CA GLU A 472 -0.47 27.74 2.83
C GLU A 472 -0.65 26.59 3.82
N LEU A 473 -0.24 25.40 3.38
CA LEU A 473 -0.25 24.18 4.18
C LEU A 473 1.18 23.65 4.31
N GLU A 474 1.41 22.79 5.29
CA GLU A 474 2.70 22.10 5.45
C GLU A 474 2.52 20.61 5.69
N ASN A 475 3.45 19.83 5.16
CA ASN A 475 3.55 18.42 5.54
C ASN A 475 4.24 18.29 6.90
N CYS A 476 3.51 17.79 7.89
CA CYS A 476 4.02 17.69 9.26
C CYS A 476 4.82 16.42 9.54
N LEU A 477 4.74 15.41 8.69
CA LEU A 477 5.17 14.04 9.03
C LEU A 477 6.03 13.41 7.94
N GLU A 478 6.86 12.44 8.33
CA GLU A 478 7.54 11.56 7.39
C GLU A 478 6.52 10.60 6.74
N VAL A 479 6.61 10.49 5.43
CA VAL A 479 5.56 10.00 4.54
C VAL A 479 5.66 8.48 4.35
N LEU A 480 4.53 7.83 4.05
CA LEU A 480 4.55 6.53 3.37
C LEU A 480 4.86 6.78 1.88
N PRO A 481 6.09 6.49 1.41
CA PRO A 481 6.46 6.78 0.04
C PRO A 481 5.57 5.99 -0.92
N GLY A 482 5.15 6.66 -1.98
CA GLY A 482 4.53 5.97 -3.10
C GLY A 482 5.51 5.01 -3.77
N LYS A 483 5.00 4.11 -4.59
CA LYS A 483 5.78 3.16 -5.39
C LYS A 483 5.10 2.94 -6.72
N PHE A 484 5.88 2.78 -7.78
CA PHE A 484 5.34 2.29 -9.04
C PHE A 484 4.91 0.83 -8.90
N GLY A 485 4.02 0.39 -9.79
CA GLY A 485 3.68 -1.02 -9.92
C GLY A 485 4.93 -1.85 -10.15
N GLU A 486 4.94 -3.06 -9.59
CA GLU A 486 6.13 -3.90 -9.65
C GLU A 486 6.49 -4.23 -11.10
N THR A 487 7.75 -4.00 -11.44
CA THR A 487 8.32 -4.45 -12.71
C THR A 487 8.46 -5.97 -12.73
N MET A 488 8.65 -6.56 -13.92
CA MET A 488 8.89 -8.00 -14.06
C MET A 488 10.09 -8.49 -13.24
N GLU A 489 11.16 -7.70 -13.19
CA GLU A 489 12.36 -8.01 -12.41
C GLU A 489 12.08 -8.02 -10.90
N GLU A 490 11.24 -7.10 -10.42
CA GLU A 490 10.85 -7.02 -9.02
C GLU A 490 9.95 -8.19 -8.62
N VAL A 491 8.98 -8.56 -9.45
CA VAL A 491 8.16 -9.76 -9.23
C VAL A 491 9.04 -11.01 -9.18
N HIS A 492 10.00 -11.13 -10.11
CA HIS A 492 10.96 -12.24 -10.11
C HIS A 492 11.79 -12.26 -8.83
N LYS A 493 12.27 -11.10 -8.37
CA LYS A 493 13.02 -10.98 -7.12
C LYS A 493 12.16 -11.36 -5.91
N ARG A 494 10.90 -10.92 -5.86
CA ARG A 494 9.93 -11.29 -4.81
C ARG A 494 9.69 -12.79 -4.80
N PHE A 495 9.53 -13.42 -5.96
CA PHE A 495 9.43 -14.88 -6.09
C PHE A 495 10.68 -15.60 -5.56
N LEU A 496 11.89 -15.13 -5.91
CA LEU A 496 13.14 -15.72 -5.40
C LEU A 496 13.30 -15.54 -3.88
N LEU A 497 12.84 -14.43 -3.31
CA LEU A 497 12.84 -14.21 -1.87
C LEU A 497 11.84 -15.14 -1.17
N ASP A 498 10.67 -15.35 -1.77
CA ASP A 498 9.66 -16.26 -1.23
C ASP A 498 10.14 -17.73 -1.25
N LEU A 499 10.83 -18.15 -2.30
CA LEU A 499 11.46 -19.48 -2.36
C LEU A 499 12.49 -19.72 -1.24
N ARG A 500 13.09 -18.66 -0.69
CA ARG A 500 14.02 -18.75 0.44
C ARG A 500 13.31 -18.74 1.79
N LYS A 501 12.03 -18.39 1.84
CA LYS A 501 11.25 -18.34 3.06
C LYS A 501 10.90 -19.77 3.49
N PRO A 502 11.30 -20.21 4.69
CA PRO A 502 10.94 -21.53 5.18
C PRO A 502 9.45 -21.55 5.54
N TYR A 503 8.69 -22.38 4.82
CA TYR A 503 7.29 -22.68 5.13
C TYR A 503 7.13 -23.88 6.06
N THR A 504 8.21 -24.59 6.36
CA THR A 504 8.27 -25.69 7.32
C THR A 504 9.63 -25.68 7.97
N MET A 505 9.68 -26.04 9.25
CA MET A 505 10.88 -25.95 10.06
C MET A 505 11.67 -27.27 9.98
N VAL A 506 12.52 -27.40 8.96
CA VAL A 506 13.28 -28.64 8.69
C VAL A 506 14.69 -28.57 9.25
N THR A 507 15.40 -27.46 9.03
CA THR A 507 16.78 -27.26 9.46
C THR A 507 16.85 -26.33 10.68
N ALA A 508 17.98 -26.38 11.40
CA ALA A 508 18.22 -25.45 12.49
C ALA A 508 18.27 -23.97 12.03
N GLN A 509 18.66 -23.72 10.77
CA GLN A 509 18.64 -22.37 10.19
C GLN A 509 17.21 -21.89 9.95
N ASP A 510 16.31 -22.77 9.49
CA ASP A 510 14.88 -22.46 9.32
C ASP A 510 14.25 -22.06 10.66
N CYS A 511 14.57 -22.80 11.74
CA CYS A 511 14.12 -22.46 13.09
C CYS A 511 14.57 -21.04 13.49
N GLN A 512 15.85 -20.72 13.31
CA GLN A 512 16.40 -19.41 13.68
C GLN A 512 15.77 -18.28 12.85
N TYR A 513 15.59 -18.52 11.55
CA TYR A 513 14.94 -17.57 10.65
C TYR A 513 13.51 -17.28 11.09
N LEU A 514 12.71 -18.32 11.38
CA LEU A 514 11.33 -18.18 11.82
C LEU A 514 11.24 -17.43 13.16
N VAL A 515 12.08 -17.79 14.14
CA VAL A 515 12.10 -17.12 15.46
C VAL A 515 12.51 -15.65 15.37
N LYS A 516 13.45 -15.29 14.49
CA LYS A 516 13.88 -13.90 14.31
C LYS A 516 12.85 -13.05 13.58
N ASN A 517 12.05 -13.65 12.70
CA ASN A 517 11.05 -12.96 11.88
C ASN A 517 9.62 -13.14 12.39
N ILE A 518 9.42 -13.45 13.68
CA ILE A 518 8.07 -13.53 14.23
C ILE A 518 7.45 -12.13 14.24
N PRO A 519 6.31 -11.93 13.58
CA PRO A 519 5.64 -10.64 13.56
C PRO A 519 5.42 -10.09 14.97
N GLY A 520 5.83 -8.84 15.19
CA GLY A 520 5.52 -8.09 16.41
C GLY A 520 6.47 -8.30 17.57
N LEU A 521 7.12 -9.46 17.70
CA LEU A 521 8.09 -9.73 18.78
C LEU A 521 9.45 -9.07 18.49
N SER A 522 10.13 -8.60 19.54
CA SER A 522 11.51 -8.14 19.46
C SER A 522 12.48 -9.18 20.03
N VAL A 523 13.18 -9.90 19.14
CA VAL A 523 14.13 -10.97 19.50
C VAL A 523 15.56 -10.50 19.26
N ASP A 524 16.41 -10.59 20.29
CA ASP A 524 17.85 -10.32 20.18
C ASP A 524 18.56 -11.50 19.51
N LYS A 525 18.43 -12.68 20.13
CA LYS A 525 19.15 -13.89 19.72
C LYS A 525 18.32 -15.15 19.88
N ALA A 526 18.44 -16.06 18.92
CA ALA A 526 17.86 -17.39 18.99
C ALA A 526 18.94 -18.47 18.82
N GLY A 527 18.93 -19.45 19.70
CA GLY A 527 19.75 -20.65 19.64
C GLY A 527 18.87 -21.89 19.48
N VAL A 528 19.35 -22.89 18.75
CA VAL A 528 18.63 -24.12 18.47
C VAL A 528 19.49 -25.30 18.90
N LEU A 529 18.91 -26.18 19.72
CA LEU A 529 19.53 -27.41 20.19
C LEU A 529 18.64 -28.58 19.77
N VAL A 530 19.18 -29.44 18.91
CA VAL A 530 18.45 -30.62 18.42
C VAL A 530 18.86 -31.83 19.25
N SER A 531 17.87 -32.59 19.73
CA SER A 531 18.07 -33.84 20.48
C SER A 531 17.42 -35.00 19.71
N PRO A 532 18.16 -35.67 18.80
CA PRO A 532 17.60 -36.73 17.95
C PRO A 532 16.97 -37.88 18.73
N GLU A 533 17.56 -38.28 19.86
CA GLU A 533 17.09 -39.40 20.69
C GLU A 533 15.69 -39.17 21.29
N LYS A 534 15.31 -37.91 21.50
CA LYS A 534 14.02 -37.51 22.07
C LYS A 534 13.04 -36.98 21.04
N ASN A 535 13.45 -36.94 19.77
CA ASN A 535 12.78 -36.22 18.70
C ASN A 535 12.35 -34.79 19.11
N GLU A 536 13.24 -34.09 19.81
CA GLU A 536 12.96 -32.80 20.44
C GLU A 536 13.89 -31.71 19.90
N ILE A 537 13.29 -30.57 19.53
CA ILE A 537 13.98 -29.33 19.18
C ILE A 537 13.78 -28.37 20.35
N LYS A 538 14.88 -28.00 21.01
CA LYS A 538 14.90 -27.01 22.08
C LYS A 538 15.39 -25.67 21.53
N LEU A 539 14.54 -24.65 21.69
CA LEU A 539 14.80 -23.28 21.28
C LEU A 539 15.13 -22.43 22.50
N VAL A 540 16.29 -21.78 22.47
CA VAL A 540 16.71 -20.83 23.49
C VAL A 540 16.61 -19.43 22.91
N VAL A 541 15.66 -18.64 23.40
CA VAL A 541 15.37 -17.31 22.86
C VAL A 541 15.73 -16.24 23.89
N LYS A 542 16.57 -15.28 23.49
CA LYS A 542 16.86 -14.07 24.25
C LYS A 542 16.03 -12.93 23.68
N PRO A 543 15.08 -12.36 24.44
CA PRO A 543 14.29 -11.22 23.98
C PRO A 543 15.14 -9.94 24.07
N ASN A 544 14.83 -8.95 23.24
CA ASN A 544 15.35 -7.60 23.47
C ASN A 544 14.72 -7.02 24.75
N SER A 545 15.55 -6.40 25.58
CA SER A 545 15.11 -5.78 26.83
C SER A 545 16.15 -4.75 27.26
N ARG A 546 15.72 -3.81 28.13
CA ARG A 546 16.62 -2.89 28.83
C ARG A 546 17.34 -3.55 30.00
N GLU A 547 16.81 -4.64 30.51
CA GLU A 547 17.47 -5.41 31.55
C GLU A 547 18.71 -6.11 31.00
N PHE A 548 19.77 -6.21 31.81
CA PHE A 548 21.02 -6.86 31.40
C PHE A 548 20.84 -8.38 31.17
N CYS A 549 19.99 -9.04 31.97
CA CYS A 549 19.74 -10.48 31.95
C CYS A 549 18.24 -10.79 31.78
N PRO A 550 17.63 -10.49 30.63
CA PRO A 550 16.20 -10.61 30.47
C PRO A 550 15.74 -12.06 30.49
N ARG A 551 14.57 -12.28 31.11
CA ARG A 551 13.89 -13.58 31.16
C ARG A 551 12.73 -13.58 30.16
N LEU A 552 12.44 -14.76 29.60
CA LEU A 552 11.29 -14.92 28.72
C LEU A 552 9.99 -14.96 29.55
N SER A 553 9.09 -14.00 29.31
CA SER A 553 7.77 -13.99 29.94
C SER A 553 6.91 -15.17 29.46
N SER A 554 5.89 -15.54 30.24
CA SER A 554 4.96 -16.63 29.89
C SER A 554 4.22 -16.35 28.59
N LEU A 555 3.76 -15.11 28.39
CA LEU A 555 3.10 -14.69 27.15
C LEU A 555 4.04 -14.81 25.95
N TYR A 556 5.27 -14.33 26.08
CA TYR A 556 6.27 -14.39 25.01
C TYR A 556 6.51 -15.84 24.57
N LYS A 557 6.56 -16.78 25.53
CA LYS A 557 6.61 -18.24 25.24
C LYS A 557 5.36 -18.72 24.52
N THR A 558 4.18 -18.32 24.95
CA THR A 558 2.91 -18.73 24.33
C THR A 558 2.83 -18.26 22.88
N ILE A 559 3.19 -17.00 22.59
CA ILE A 559 3.21 -16.44 21.23
C ILE A 559 4.23 -17.21 20.37
N LEU A 560 5.44 -17.42 20.88
CA LEU A 560 6.47 -18.23 20.22
C LEU A 560 5.97 -19.63 19.87
N CYS A 561 5.44 -20.35 20.85
CA CYS A 561 4.95 -21.72 20.65
C CYS A 561 3.80 -21.77 19.64
N ASN A 562 2.82 -20.88 19.75
CA ASN A 562 1.67 -20.84 18.83
C ASN A 562 2.09 -20.51 17.39
N TYR A 563 3.09 -19.62 17.22
CA TYR A 563 3.63 -19.30 15.91
C TYR A 563 4.39 -20.49 15.32
N LEU A 564 5.29 -21.10 16.09
CA LEU A 564 6.15 -22.20 15.65
C LEU A 564 5.37 -23.50 15.38
N GLU A 565 4.24 -23.71 16.07
CA GLU A 565 3.38 -24.88 15.85
C GLU A 565 2.86 -24.95 14.41
N LYS A 566 2.62 -23.80 13.77
CA LYS A 566 2.19 -23.72 12.37
C LYS A 566 3.22 -24.26 11.37
N TYR A 567 4.50 -24.30 11.77
CA TYR A 567 5.64 -24.71 10.94
C TYR A 567 6.25 -26.05 11.39
N ARG A 568 5.67 -26.68 12.42
CA ARG A 568 6.21 -27.88 13.05
C ARG A 568 6.01 -29.12 12.17
N ILE A 569 7.04 -29.95 12.07
CA ILE A 569 6.95 -31.26 11.43
C ILE A 569 6.23 -32.24 12.36
N LEU A 570 5.37 -33.09 11.79
CA LEU A 570 4.67 -34.15 12.52
C LEU A 570 5.64 -34.99 13.36
N ASN A 571 5.20 -35.39 14.56
CA ASN A 571 5.96 -36.15 15.56
C ASN A 571 7.20 -35.46 16.17
N THR A 572 7.56 -34.25 15.77
CA THR A 572 8.66 -33.49 16.40
C THR A 572 8.13 -32.72 17.61
N LYS A 573 8.82 -32.78 18.76
CA LYS A 573 8.48 -31.99 19.95
C LYS A 573 9.27 -30.68 19.95
N ILE A 574 8.61 -29.55 20.19
CA ILE A 574 9.26 -28.24 20.33
C ILE A 574 9.19 -27.81 21.79
N SER A 575 10.33 -27.40 22.37
CA SER A 575 10.39 -26.76 23.68
C SER A 575 11.08 -25.40 23.59
N VAL A 576 10.46 -24.37 24.16
CA VAL A 576 10.98 -23.00 24.15
C VAL A 576 11.40 -22.60 25.57
N GLU A 577 12.67 -22.24 25.74
CA GLU A 577 13.26 -21.84 27.01
C GLU A 577 13.96 -20.47 26.89
N GLY A 578 14.04 -19.75 28.01
CA GLY A 578 14.86 -18.55 28.11
C GLY A 578 16.33 -18.88 28.37
N PRO A 579 17.26 -17.95 28.12
CA PRO A 579 18.67 -18.15 28.41
C PRO A 579 18.92 -18.33 29.91
N LYS A 580 19.89 -19.19 30.23
CA LYS A 580 20.50 -19.27 31.55
C LYS A 580 21.80 -18.47 31.51
N TYR A 581 21.85 -17.39 32.27
CA TYR A 581 23.04 -16.54 32.36
C TYR A 581 24.02 -17.15 33.35
N VAL A 582 25.23 -17.44 32.88
CA VAL A 582 26.34 -17.90 33.72
C VAL A 582 27.30 -16.73 33.89
N PRO A 583 27.47 -16.17 35.10
CA PRO A 583 28.40 -15.08 35.32
C PRO A 583 29.84 -15.57 35.16
N ILE A 584 30.66 -14.82 34.41
CA ILE A 584 32.09 -15.06 34.28
C ILE A 584 32.79 -13.95 35.06
N HIS A 585 33.46 -14.32 36.16
CA HIS A 585 34.24 -13.38 36.95
C HIS A 585 35.65 -13.26 36.34
N VAL A 586 35.96 -12.08 35.82
CA VAL A 586 37.29 -11.77 35.26
C VAL A 586 38.03 -10.86 36.23
N HIS A 587 39.25 -11.26 36.61
CA HIS A 587 40.14 -10.45 37.44
C HIS A 587 41.32 -9.99 36.58
N GLY A 588 41.61 -8.68 36.60
CA GLY A 588 42.71 -8.10 35.85
C GLY A 588 43.23 -6.83 36.51
N ALA A 589 44.52 -6.55 36.37
CA ALA A 589 45.14 -5.31 36.80
C ALA A 589 45.27 -4.37 35.60
N VAL A 590 44.68 -3.17 35.69
CA VAL A 590 44.78 -2.14 34.65
C VAL A 590 45.70 -1.03 35.15
N VAL A 591 46.73 -0.69 34.36
CA VAL A 591 47.65 0.41 34.68
C VAL A 591 47.33 1.59 33.77
N VAL A 592 46.75 2.64 34.33
CA VAL A 592 46.45 3.88 33.61
C VAL A 592 47.66 4.83 33.68
N LYS A 593 48.11 5.35 32.54
CA LYS A 593 49.20 6.35 32.49
C LYS A 593 48.72 7.67 33.10
N LYS A 594 49.56 8.29 33.96
CA LYS A 594 49.28 9.53 34.72
C LYS A 594 48.78 10.74 33.91
N GLN A 595 48.88 10.71 32.58
CA GLN A 595 48.49 11.80 31.69
C GLN A 595 46.98 11.86 31.42
N TYR A 596 46.24 10.81 31.79
CA TYR A 596 44.79 10.73 31.60
C TYR A 596 44.07 10.87 32.95
N GLU A 597 43.69 12.10 33.32
CA GLU A 597 43.04 12.42 34.60
C GLU A 597 41.68 11.71 34.82
N LYS A 598 40.97 11.35 33.75
CA LYS A 598 39.69 10.59 33.79
C LYS A 598 39.79 9.12 33.39
N GLY A 599 41.01 8.60 33.21
CA GLY A 599 41.22 7.26 32.66
C GLY A 599 40.65 6.12 33.51
N GLU A 600 40.54 6.31 34.83
CA GLU A 600 39.93 5.32 35.73
C GLU A 600 38.40 5.24 35.57
N GLU A 601 37.71 6.38 35.47
CA GLU A 601 36.25 6.43 35.21
C GLU A 601 35.92 5.84 33.83
N THR A 602 36.69 6.17 32.79
CA THR A 602 36.45 5.64 31.44
C THR A 602 36.64 4.12 31.37
N VAL A 603 37.60 3.57 32.13
CA VAL A 603 37.79 2.12 32.21
C VAL A 603 36.67 1.45 32.99
N LYS A 604 36.21 2.04 34.10
CA LYS A 604 35.05 1.51 34.86
C LYS A 604 33.76 1.53 34.04
N ASP A 605 33.51 2.62 33.31
CA ASP A 605 32.36 2.74 32.39
C ASP A 605 32.44 1.75 31.22
N PHE A 606 33.62 1.60 30.60
CA PHE A 606 33.80 0.69 29.47
C PHE A 606 33.58 -0.78 29.83
N PHE A 607 34.03 -1.19 31.02
CA PHE A 607 33.82 -2.55 31.50
C PHE A 607 32.53 -2.72 32.31
N MET A 608 31.73 -1.66 32.48
CA MET A 608 30.53 -1.64 33.32
C MET A 608 30.76 -2.25 34.71
N ILE A 609 31.93 -1.96 35.30
CA ILE A 609 32.31 -2.44 36.63
C ILE A 609 31.72 -1.47 37.65
N SER A 610 30.71 -1.93 38.39
CA SER A 610 30.13 -1.25 39.56
C SER A 610 31.16 -1.01 40.67
#